data_AF-A0A448D901-F1
#
_entry.id   AF-A0A448D901-F1
#
_cell.length_a   1.000
_cell.length_b   1.000
_cell.length_c   1.000
_cell.angle_alpha   90.00
_cell.angle_beta   90.00
_cell.angle_gamma   90.00
#
_symmetry.space_group_name_H-M   'P 1'
#
loop_
_entity.id
_entity.type
_entity.pdbx_description
1 polymer ?
#
loop_
_entity_poly.entity_id
_entity_poly.type
_entity_poly.pdbx_seq_one_letter_code
_entity_poly.pdbx_strand_id
1 'polypeptide(L)'
;MMNQEFYNQISQACCYITVFLNDELISEGTGFAFTQDGQIMTAGHVITGRMPLKHEDYNDSAIKIFAKFPGKSLLECRILICGVHILFPAFKNLIQIDQAIIKPINTLDFDYPILKTIYGEIKLGEEVLCAGYSDELEIPFQIEKNLKPNIENVDLFYDAMKFGYLSDMTGPIIKRGYISNIRQIQSSGSILIDKPQYNIELSFNVFMIDTSMHS
;
A
#
# COMPACT_ATOMS: atom_id res chain seq x y z
N MET A 1 -15.75 -13.57 -14.69
CA MET A 1 -15.25 -12.78 -15.84
C MET A 1 -15.03 -11.36 -15.32
N MET A 2 -13.84 -10.80 -15.44
CA MET A 2 -13.53 -9.47 -14.91
C MET A 2 -14.27 -8.42 -15.75
N ASN A 3 -15.30 -7.81 -15.20
CA ASN A 3 -16.02 -6.73 -15.88
C ASN A 3 -15.20 -5.43 -15.75
N GLN A 4 -15.25 -4.58 -16.77
CA GLN A 4 -14.58 -3.27 -16.80
C GLN A 4 -14.96 -2.40 -15.59
N GLU A 5 -16.19 -2.54 -15.08
CA GLU A 5 -16.65 -1.89 -13.86
C GLU A 5 -15.80 -2.26 -12.63
N PHE A 6 -15.45 -3.53 -12.48
CA PHE A 6 -14.66 -4.02 -11.35
C PHE A 6 -13.21 -3.52 -11.43
N TYR A 7 -12.64 -3.51 -12.64
CA TYR A 7 -11.33 -2.88 -12.87
C TYR A 7 -11.35 -1.40 -12.47
N ASN A 8 -12.37 -0.66 -12.94
CA ASN A 8 -12.49 0.77 -12.65
C ASN A 8 -12.62 1.03 -11.15
N GLN A 9 -13.38 0.21 -10.43
CA GLN A 9 -13.51 0.33 -8.98
C GLN A 9 -12.17 0.14 -8.25
N ILE A 10 -11.41 -0.90 -8.62
CA ILE A 10 -10.08 -1.14 -8.05
C ILE A 10 -9.13 0.00 -8.41
N SER A 11 -9.08 0.37 -9.69
CA SER A 11 -8.18 1.40 -10.20
C SER A 11 -8.36 2.74 -9.48
N GLN A 12 -9.60 3.15 -9.27
CA GLN A 12 -9.88 4.40 -8.57
C GLN A 12 -9.55 4.36 -7.07
N ALA A 13 -9.62 3.18 -6.45
CA ALA A 13 -9.39 3.01 -5.02
C ALA A 13 -7.92 2.69 -4.67
N CYS A 14 -7.12 2.30 -5.66
CA CYS A 14 -5.67 2.14 -5.55
C CYS A 14 -4.96 3.47 -5.81
N CYS A 15 -3.83 3.66 -5.13
CA CYS A 15 -2.94 4.78 -5.33
C CYS A 15 -1.51 4.27 -5.45
N TYR A 16 -0.71 5.05 -6.18
CA TYR A 16 0.73 4.89 -6.21
C TYR A 16 1.33 5.77 -5.12
N ILE A 17 2.24 5.18 -4.34
CA ILE A 17 2.89 5.82 -3.20
C ILE A 17 4.34 6.09 -3.57
N THR A 18 4.83 7.28 -3.25
CA THR A 18 6.24 7.65 -3.35
C THR A 18 6.71 8.22 -2.03
N VAL A 19 7.94 7.88 -1.63
CA VAL A 19 8.50 8.26 -0.34
C VAL A 19 9.84 8.90 -0.54
N PHE A 20 10.00 10.08 0.04
CA PHE A 20 11.21 10.87 -0.04
C PHE A 20 11.83 11.04 1.34
N LEU A 21 13.16 10.92 1.40
CA LEU A 21 13.96 11.29 2.56
C LEU A 21 14.98 12.33 2.09
N ASN A 22 14.96 13.52 2.70
CA ASN A 22 15.80 14.65 2.27
C ASN A 22 15.68 14.95 0.76
N ASP A 23 14.45 14.89 0.24
CA ASP A 23 14.11 15.11 -1.17
C ASP A 23 14.68 14.06 -2.17
N GLU A 24 15.26 12.96 -1.67
CA GLU A 24 15.62 11.78 -2.47
C GLU A 24 14.52 10.72 -2.41
N LEU A 25 14.10 10.18 -3.56
CA LEU A 25 13.14 9.08 -3.62
C LEU A 25 13.79 7.81 -3.06
N ILE A 26 13.27 7.28 -1.96
CA ILE A 26 13.80 6.09 -1.28
C ILE A 26 12.90 4.87 -1.42
N SER A 27 11.63 5.05 -1.77
CA SER A 27 10.69 3.95 -1.94
C SER A 27 9.49 4.35 -2.77
N GLU A 28 8.90 3.35 -3.39
CA GLU A 28 7.68 3.42 -4.17
C GLU A 28 6.83 2.18 -3.88
N GLY A 29 5.53 2.26 -4.18
CA GLY A 29 4.67 1.10 -4.04
C GLY A 29 3.19 1.42 -4.20
N THR A 30 2.36 0.51 -3.70
CA THR A 30 0.90 0.60 -3.80
C THR A 30 0.26 0.81 -2.44
N GLY A 31 -0.78 1.62 -2.38
CA GLY A 31 -1.76 1.60 -1.31
C GLY A 31 -3.19 1.63 -1.84
N PHE A 32 -4.16 1.46 -0.94
CA PHE A 32 -5.57 1.65 -1.28
C PHE A 32 -6.33 2.37 -0.17
N ALA A 33 -7.30 3.18 -0.55
CA ALA A 33 -8.20 3.84 0.39
C ALA A 33 -9.20 2.82 0.97
N PHE A 34 -9.28 2.75 2.30
CA PHE A 34 -10.20 1.84 3.00
C PHE A 34 -11.23 2.57 3.88
N THR A 35 -11.14 3.91 3.95
CA THR A 35 -12.04 4.77 4.73
C THR A 35 -12.44 6.01 3.91
N GLN A 36 -13.59 6.60 4.25
CA GLN A 36 -14.08 7.80 3.55
C GLN A 36 -13.23 9.04 3.83
N ASP A 37 -12.54 9.10 4.97
CA ASP A 37 -11.62 10.19 5.32
C ASP A 37 -10.22 10.03 4.67
N GLY A 38 -10.11 9.13 3.68
CA GLY A 38 -8.94 8.96 2.83
C GLY A 38 -7.77 8.27 3.52
N GLN A 39 -7.97 7.49 4.58
CA GLN A 39 -6.89 6.65 5.10
C GLN A 39 -6.54 5.57 4.10
N ILE A 40 -5.24 5.38 3.92
CA ILE A 40 -4.66 4.49 2.92
C ILE A 40 -3.94 3.39 3.66
N MET A 41 -4.21 2.16 3.26
CA MET A 41 -3.50 0.98 3.74
C MET A 41 -2.42 0.59 2.75
N THR A 42 -1.24 0.25 3.26
CA THR A 42 -0.08 -0.16 2.47
C THR A 42 0.84 -1.04 3.32
N ALA A 43 1.98 -1.45 2.76
CA ALA A 43 3.02 -2.14 3.50
C ALA A 43 3.90 -1.15 4.27
N GLY A 44 4.47 -1.59 5.40
CA GLY A 44 5.39 -0.76 6.18
C GLY A 44 6.69 -0.47 5.43
N HIS A 45 7.19 -1.43 4.64
CA HIS A 45 8.42 -1.25 3.88
C HIS A 45 8.27 -0.20 2.78
N VAL A 46 7.06 -0.05 2.21
CA VAL A 46 6.78 1.00 1.21
C VAL A 46 6.96 2.37 1.83
N ILE A 47 6.46 2.60 3.06
CA ILE A 47 6.51 3.92 3.69
C ILE A 47 7.82 4.24 4.39
N THR A 48 8.70 3.24 4.58
CA THR A 48 10.00 3.40 5.24
C THR A 48 11.19 3.19 4.31
N GLY A 49 10.98 2.58 3.13
CA GLY A 49 12.04 2.14 2.22
C GLY A 49 12.95 1.05 2.79
N ARG A 50 12.53 0.34 3.85
CA ARG A 50 13.38 -0.58 4.61
C ARG A 50 12.68 -1.87 5.01
N MET A 51 13.49 -2.91 5.16
CA MET A 51 13.11 -4.17 5.79
C MET A 51 14.33 -4.73 6.56
N PRO A 52 14.21 -5.09 7.85
CA PRO A 52 13.05 -4.93 8.74
C PRO A 52 12.77 -3.44 9.06
N LEU A 53 11.53 -3.14 9.46
CA LEU A 53 11.13 -1.76 9.82
C LEU A 53 11.70 -1.42 11.20
N LYS A 54 12.16 -0.17 11.38
CA LYS A 54 12.61 0.31 12.69
C LYS A 54 11.72 1.42 13.23
N HIS A 55 11.63 1.49 14.56
CA HIS A 55 10.87 2.54 15.24
C HIS A 55 11.34 3.96 14.94
N GLU A 56 12.64 4.14 14.66
CA GLU A 56 13.21 5.44 14.28
C GLU A 56 12.70 5.93 12.92
N ASP A 57 12.44 5.02 11.97
CA ASP A 57 12.01 5.37 10.62
C ASP A 57 10.59 5.98 10.62
N TYR A 58 9.77 5.76 11.65
CA TYR A 58 8.38 6.24 11.69
C TYR A 58 8.23 7.71 12.11
N ASN A 59 9.23 8.23 12.84
CA ASN A 59 9.15 9.55 13.47
C ASN A 59 10.12 10.55 12.82
N ASP A 60 10.78 10.16 11.73
CA ASP A 60 11.69 11.06 11.02
C ASP A 60 10.88 12.16 10.31
N SER A 61 11.05 13.39 10.78
CA SER A 61 10.40 14.57 10.20
C SER A 61 10.86 14.90 8.78
N ALA A 62 11.99 14.32 8.32
CA ALA A 62 12.49 14.49 6.96
C ALA A 62 11.80 13.57 5.95
N ILE A 63 11.03 12.57 6.41
CA ILE A 63 10.26 11.70 5.53
C ILE A 63 9.02 12.44 5.01
N LYS A 64 8.87 12.45 3.68
CA LYS A 64 7.68 12.93 2.98
C LYS A 64 7.06 11.77 2.22
N ILE A 65 5.78 11.51 2.48
CA ILE A 65 5.03 10.42 1.84
C ILE A 65 3.98 11.05 0.96
N PHE A 66 3.97 10.69 -0.33
CA PHE A 66 2.96 11.13 -1.26
C PHE A 66 2.13 9.97 -1.79
N ALA A 67 0.83 10.20 -1.94
CA ALA A 67 -0.09 9.25 -2.56
C ALA A 67 -0.79 9.91 -3.75
N LYS A 68 -0.70 9.26 -4.91
CA LYS A 68 -1.38 9.71 -6.13
C LYS A 68 -2.40 8.67 -6.57
N PHE A 69 -3.66 9.08 -6.58
CA PHE A 69 -4.77 8.31 -7.15
C PHE A 69 -4.99 8.72 -8.62
N PRO A 70 -5.44 7.79 -9.48
CA PRO A 70 -5.77 8.10 -10.87
C PRO A 70 -6.77 9.24 -11.00
N GLY A 71 -6.40 10.28 -11.75
CA GLY A 71 -7.24 11.44 -12.04
C GLY A 71 -7.52 12.36 -10.85
N LYS A 72 -6.79 12.20 -9.74
CA LYS A 72 -6.97 13.00 -8.51
C LYS A 72 -5.75 13.87 -8.20
N SER A 73 -5.89 14.86 -7.33
CA SER A 73 -4.76 15.63 -6.83
C SER A 73 -3.78 14.76 -6.04
N LEU A 74 -2.51 15.17 -6.06
CA LEU A 74 -1.46 14.57 -5.24
C LEU A 74 -1.73 14.85 -3.76
N LEU A 75 -1.57 13.84 -2.92
CA LEU A 75 -1.72 13.97 -1.47
C LEU A 75 -0.38 13.84 -0.79
N GLU A 76 -0.11 14.74 0.15
CA GLU A 76 0.91 14.52 1.16
C GLU A 76 0.27 13.83 2.38
N CYS A 77 0.91 12.77 2.86
CA CYS A 77 0.39 11.88 3.88
C CYS A 77 1.33 11.79 5.07
N ARG A 78 0.75 11.56 6.25
CA ARG A 78 1.47 11.22 7.48
C ARG A 78 1.17 9.79 7.90
N ILE A 79 2.12 9.18 8.60
CA ILE A 79 1.98 7.85 9.17
C ILE A 79 1.00 7.90 10.35
N LEU A 80 0.01 7.01 10.37
CA LEU A 80 -0.84 6.76 11.54
C LEU A 80 -0.42 5.50 12.27
N ILE A 81 -0.20 4.41 11.53
CA ILE A 81 0.26 3.12 12.04
C ILE A 81 1.36 2.64 11.10
N CYS A 82 2.47 2.15 11.63
CA CYS A 82 3.48 1.45 10.84
C CYS A 82 4.06 0.30 11.67
N GLY A 83 3.89 -0.91 11.15
CA GLY A 83 4.26 -2.14 11.83
C GLY A 83 3.28 -2.51 12.94
N VAL A 84 2.94 -3.79 12.99
CA VAL A 84 2.31 -4.41 14.18
C VAL A 84 3.27 -5.45 14.73
N HIS A 85 3.65 -5.31 15.99
CA HIS A 85 4.57 -6.24 16.63
C HIS A 85 3.79 -7.28 17.43
N ILE A 86 4.01 -8.55 17.12
CA ILE A 86 3.49 -9.69 17.87
C ILE A 86 4.60 -10.21 18.78
N LEU A 87 4.37 -10.11 20.08
CA LEU A 87 5.18 -10.79 21.08
C LEU A 87 4.60 -12.18 21.32
N PHE A 88 5.37 -13.21 21.01
CA PHE A 88 4.99 -14.60 21.31
C PHE A 88 6.12 -15.26 22.10
N PRO A 89 5.83 -15.90 23.26
CA PRO A 89 6.88 -16.43 24.15
C PRO A 89 7.86 -17.42 23.51
N ALA A 90 7.43 -18.14 22.47
CA ALA A 90 8.29 -19.11 21.79
C ALA A 90 9.26 -18.48 20.78
N PHE A 91 9.09 -17.21 20.41
CA PHE A 91 9.99 -16.52 19.48
C PHE A 91 11.05 -15.72 20.23
N LYS A 92 12.28 -15.75 19.70
CA LYS A 92 13.40 -14.97 20.25
C LYS A 92 13.25 -13.47 20.03
N ASN A 93 12.54 -13.09 18.96
CA ASN A 93 12.33 -11.72 18.53
C ASN A 93 10.83 -11.48 18.32
N LEU A 94 10.42 -10.23 18.39
CA LEU A 94 9.07 -9.81 17.97
C LEU A 94 8.86 -10.16 16.50
N ILE A 95 7.68 -10.70 16.19
CA ILE A 95 7.25 -10.81 14.79
C ILE A 95 6.69 -9.47 14.38
N GLN A 96 7.18 -8.93 13.26
CA GLN A 96 6.69 -7.70 12.70
C GLN A 96 5.77 -8.01 11.51
N ILE A 97 4.53 -7.51 11.58
CA ILE A 97 3.61 -7.48 10.43
C ILE A 97 3.96 -6.25 9.61
N ASP A 98 4.28 -6.48 8.34
CA ASP A 98 4.61 -5.45 7.35
C ASP A 98 3.35 -4.73 6.84
N GLN A 99 2.75 -3.93 7.70
CA GLN A 99 1.53 -3.19 7.41
C GLN A 99 1.63 -1.77 7.94
N ALA A 100 1.10 -0.83 7.16
CA ALA A 100 1.00 0.56 7.53
C ALA A 100 -0.33 1.18 7.13
N ILE A 101 -0.70 2.22 7.87
CA ILE A 101 -1.82 3.10 7.59
C ILE A 101 -1.28 4.52 7.55
N ILE A 102 -1.50 5.20 6.44
CA ILE A 102 -1.18 6.62 6.26
C ILE A 102 -2.47 7.42 6.06
N LYS A 103 -2.43 8.71 6.35
CA LYS A 103 -3.55 9.62 6.20
C LYS A 103 -3.11 10.95 5.58
N PRO A 104 -3.92 11.52 4.67
CA PRO A 104 -3.70 12.87 4.16
C PRO A 104 -3.52 13.90 5.28
N ILE A 105 -2.54 14.79 5.13
CA ILE A 105 -2.30 15.88 6.08
C ILE A 105 -3.35 16.98 5.91
N ASN A 106 -3.74 17.24 4.66
CA ASN A 106 -4.72 18.24 4.29
C ASN A 106 -6.13 17.67 4.20
N THR A 107 -7.12 18.56 4.28
CA THR A 107 -8.51 18.21 4.02
C THR A 107 -8.66 17.77 2.56
N LEU A 108 -9.55 16.81 2.34
CA LEU A 108 -9.80 16.23 1.03
C LEU A 108 -10.81 17.08 0.27
N ASP A 109 -10.56 17.30 -1.02
CA ASP A 109 -11.46 18.04 -1.90
C ASP A 109 -12.52 17.14 -2.57
N PHE A 110 -12.51 15.85 -2.26
CA PHE A 110 -13.40 14.84 -2.86
C PHE A 110 -13.49 13.57 -2.01
N ASP A 111 -14.56 12.80 -2.21
CA ASP A 111 -14.71 11.47 -1.62
C ASP A 111 -13.84 10.45 -2.36
N TYR A 112 -13.12 9.61 -1.61
CA TYR A 112 -12.36 8.51 -2.19
C TYR A 112 -13.25 7.29 -2.41
N PRO A 113 -13.13 6.63 -3.57
CA PRO A 113 -13.68 5.30 -3.71
C PRO A 113 -12.91 4.37 -2.76
N ILE A 114 -13.66 3.73 -1.86
CA ILE A 114 -13.12 2.84 -0.85
C ILE A 114 -13.19 1.39 -1.32
N LEU A 115 -12.14 0.63 -1.06
CA LEU A 115 -12.25 -0.83 -1.02
C LEU A 115 -12.74 -1.21 0.38
N LYS A 116 -14.03 -1.57 0.46
CA LYS A 116 -14.61 -2.06 1.72
C LYS A 116 -13.92 -3.36 2.10
N THR A 117 -13.33 -3.39 3.28
CA THR A 117 -12.87 -4.63 3.90
C THR A 117 -14.09 -5.46 4.29
N ILE A 118 -14.21 -6.64 3.69
CA ILE A 118 -15.25 -7.61 4.04
C ILE A 118 -14.64 -8.62 5.00
N TYR A 119 -15.32 -8.86 6.11
CA TYR A 119 -14.99 -9.94 7.03
C TYR A 119 -15.70 -11.20 6.57
N GLY A 120 -14.96 -12.30 6.42
CA GLY A 120 -15.51 -13.56 5.95
C GLY A 120 -14.51 -14.69 6.03
N GLU A 121 -15.02 -15.90 5.89
CA GLU A 121 -14.19 -17.09 5.76
C GLU A 121 -13.56 -17.11 4.37
N ILE A 122 -12.23 -17.23 4.33
CA ILE A 122 -11.46 -17.42 3.11
C ILE A 122 -11.46 -18.91 2.80
N LYS A 123 -11.74 -19.31 1.55
CA LYS A 123 -11.84 -20.72 1.17
C LYS A 123 -10.60 -21.19 0.41
N LEU A 124 -10.18 -22.43 0.68
CA LEU A 124 -9.13 -23.08 -0.10
C LEU A 124 -9.60 -23.22 -1.56
N GLY A 125 -8.75 -22.84 -2.51
CA GLY A 125 -9.07 -22.82 -3.93
C GLY A 125 -9.90 -21.63 -4.41
N GLU A 126 -10.22 -20.67 -3.52
CA GLU A 126 -10.88 -19.43 -3.91
C GLU A 126 -9.96 -18.59 -4.81
N GLU A 127 -10.52 -18.08 -5.92
CA GLU A 127 -9.81 -17.15 -6.80
C GLU A 127 -9.73 -15.78 -6.13
N VAL A 128 -8.52 -15.20 -6.11
CA VAL A 128 -8.26 -13.86 -5.61
C VAL A 128 -7.58 -13.01 -6.67
N LEU A 129 -7.84 -11.71 -6.60
CA LEU A 129 -7.25 -10.71 -7.48
C LEU A 129 -6.32 -9.83 -6.66
N CYS A 130 -5.06 -9.78 -7.07
CA CYS A 130 -4.05 -8.90 -6.49
C CYS A 130 -3.89 -7.71 -7.42
N ALA A 131 -4.10 -6.50 -6.91
CA ALA A 131 -4.03 -5.28 -7.69
C ALA A 131 -3.01 -4.31 -7.11
N GLY A 132 -2.21 -3.71 -7.97
CA GLY A 132 -1.29 -2.65 -7.57
C GLY A 132 -0.43 -2.13 -8.70
N TYR A 133 0.28 -1.05 -8.43
CA TYR A 133 1.36 -0.54 -9.24
C TYR A 133 2.61 -1.38 -8.97
N SER A 134 3.26 -1.81 -10.05
CA SER A 134 4.54 -2.51 -9.98
C SER A 134 5.66 -1.49 -10.07
N ASP A 135 6.71 -1.70 -9.29
CA ASP A 135 7.96 -0.92 -9.36
C ASP A 135 8.63 -1.05 -10.75
N GLU A 136 8.29 -2.12 -11.48
CA GLU A 136 8.75 -2.39 -12.86
C GLU A 136 7.90 -1.70 -13.95
N LEU A 137 6.94 -0.85 -13.60
CA LEU A 137 6.09 -0.16 -14.59
C LEU A 137 6.91 0.89 -15.37
N GLU A 138 7.38 0.54 -16.57
CA GLU A 138 7.85 1.53 -17.53
C GLU A 138 6.68 2.36 -18.06
N ILE A 139 6.89 3.68 -18.19
CA ILE A 139 5.92 4.57 -18.82
C ILE A 139 5.72 4.12 -20.27
N PRO A 140 4.47 3.95 -20.73
CA PRO A 140 4.20 3.64 -22.12
C PRO A 140 4.90 4.62 -23.06
N PHE A 141 5.52 4.11 -24.12
CA PHE A 141 6.28 4.87 -25.12
C PHE A 141 7.57 5.53 -24.63
N GLN A 142 8.04 5.23 -23.42
CA GLN A 142 9.29 5.80 -22.87
C GLN A 142 9.33 7.31 -23.10
N ILE A 143 8.25 7.99 -22.70
CA ILE A 143 8.03 9.42 -22.95
C ILE A 143 9.23 10.23 -22.45
N GLU A 144 9.86 9.80 -21.36
CA GLU A 144 11.07 10.37 -20.80
C GLU A 144 12.31 10.28 -21.71
N LYS A 145 12.38 9.28 -22.59
CA LYS A 145 13.47 9.13 -23.57
C LYS A 145 13.14 9.78 -24.91
N ASN A 146 11.85 9.95 -25.22
CA ASN A 146 11.36 10.38 -26.53
C ASN A 146 10.87 11.84 -26.57
N LEU A 147 10.68 12.48 -25.41
CA LEU A 147 10.37 13.91 -25.33
C LEU A 147 11.56 14.75 -25.77
N LYS A 148 11.29 15.78 -26.60
CA LYS A 148 12.32 16.76 -26.97
C LYS A 148 12.59 17.67 -25.76
N PRO A 149 13.87 17.96 -25.45
CA PRO A 149 14.25 18.75 -24.27
C PRO A 149 13.78 20.22 -24.28
N ASN A 150 13.33 20.74 -25.43
CA ASN A 150 12.89 22.14 -25.57
C ASN A 150 11.36 22.27 -25.70
N ILE A 151 10.61 21.30 -25.16
CA ILE A 151 9.15 21.41 -25.06
C ILE A 151 8.82 22.23 -23.82
N GLU A 152 7.90 23.18 -23.98
CA GLU A 152 7.43 24.00 -22.86
C GLU A 152 6.89 23.12 -21.73
N ASN A 153 7.28 23.42 -20.49
CA ASN A 153 6.86 22.71 -19.27
C ASN A 153 7.30 21.24 -19.17
N VAL A 154 8.31 20.80 -19.93
CA VAL A 154 8.83 19.42 -19.83
C VAL A 154 9.42 19.11 -18.44
N ASP A 155 10.04 20.09 -17.79
CA ASP A 155 10.58 19.93 -16.44
C ASP A 155 9.47 19.71 -15.41
N LEU A 156 8.35 20.44 -15.53
CA LEU A 156 7.18 20.27 -14.67
C LEU A 156 6.57 18.87 -14.84
N PHE A 157 6.58 18.33 -16.06
CA PHE A 157 6.15 16.96 -16.32
C PHE A 157 7.07 15.96 -15.61
N TYR A 158 8.39 16.10 -15.74
CA TYR A 158 9.34 15.22 -15.06
C TYR A 158 9.23 15.27 -13.54
N ASP A 159 9.04 16.47 -12.99
CA ASP A 159 8.84 16.63 -11.54
C ASP A 159 7.53 15.98 -11.09
N ALA A 160 6.43 16.17 -11.83
CA ALA A 160 5.16 15.50 -11.53
C ALA A 160 5.30 13.97 -11.55
N MET A 161 6.05 13.42 -12.51
CA MET A 161 6.30 11.97 -12.60
C MET A 161 6.95 11.41 -11.34
N LYS A 162 7.90 12.14 -10.73
CA LYS A 162 8.57 11.72 -9.47
C LYS A 162 7.59 11.55 -8.31
N PHE A 163 6.51 12.33 -8.29
CA PHE A 163 5.51 12.28 -7.23
C PHE A 163 4.35 11.34 -7.54
N GLY A 164 4.45 10.51 -8.57
CA GLY A 164 3.49 9.45 -8.81
C GLY A 164 2.48 9.67 -9.90
N TYR A 165 2.68 10.65 -10.79
CA TYR A 165 1.86 10.82 -11.99
C TYR A 165 1.80 9.58 -12.90
N LEU A 166 2.70 8.60 -12.69
CA LEU A 166 2.62 7.27 -13.28
C LEU A 166 1.24 6.61 -13.09
N SER A 167 0.56 6.89 -11.97
CA SER A 167 -0.78 6.36 -11.70
C SER A 167 -1.81 6.76 -12.76
N ASP A 168 -1.68 7.96 -13.32
CA ASP A 168 -2.58 8.51 -14.33
C ASP A 168 -2.33 7.90 -15.73
N MET A 169 -1.14 7.34 -15.94
CA MET A 169 -0.68 6.87 -17.25
C MET A 169 -0.79 5.36 -17.44
N THR A 170 -0.72 4.58 -16.37
CA THR A 170 -0.58 3.11 -16.43
C THR A 170 -1.75 2.35 -15.81
N GLY A 171 -2.36 2.88 -14.76
CA GLY A 171 -3.31 2.15 -13.91
C GLY A 171 -2.66 0.96 -13.17
N PRO A 172 -3.33 0.36 -12.18
CA PRO A 172 -2.79 -0.79 -11.49
C PRO A 172 -2.81 -2.03 -12.39
N ILE A 173 -1.78 -2.86 -12.23
CA ILE A 173 -1.70 -4.22 -12.77
C ILE A 173 -2.56 -5.13 -11.88
N ILE A 174 -3.33 -6.02 -12.50
CA ILE A 174 -4.14 -7.00 -11.79
C ILE A 174 -3.67 -8.40 -12.14
N LYS A 175 -3.19 -9.12 -11.13
CA LYS A 175 -2.80 -10.53 -11.20
C LYS A 175 -3.88 -11.39 -10.55
N ARG A 176 -4.10 -12.59 -11.10
CA ARG A 176 -5.00 -13.59 -10.52
C ARG A 176 -4.19 -14.62 -9.77
N GLY A 177 -4.70 -15.10 -8.65
CA GLY A 177 -4.16 -16.22 -7.91
C GLY A 177 -5.25 -17.02 -7.24
N TYR A 178 -4.87 -18.10 -6.58
CA TYR A 178 -5.77 -18.95 -5.81
C TYR A 178 -5.25 -19.09 -4.40
N ILE A 179 -6.16 -19.20 -3.43
CA ILE A 179 -5.79 -19.55 -2.07
C ILE A 179 -5.30 -21.00 -2.04
N SER A 180 -4.00 -21.19 -1.88
CA SER A 180 -3.36 -22.51 -1.96
C SER A 180 -3.13 -23.16 -0.60
N ASN A 181 -3.13 -22.37 0.47
CA ASN A 181 -3.00 -22.86 1.84
C ASN A 181 -3.73 -21.92 2.79
N ILE A 182 -4.32 -22.48 3.85
CA ILE A 182 -4.93 -21.73 4.96
C ILE A 182 -4.53 -22.39 6.27
N ARG A 183 -4.15 -21.55 7.24
CA ARG A 183 -3.95 -21.90 8.64
C ARG A 183 -4.73 -20.92 9.49
N GLN A 184 -5.70 -21.43 10.22
CA GLN A 184 -6.38 -20.64 11.24
C GLN A 184 -5.46 -20.52 12.46
N ILE A 185 -5.24 -19.29 12.90
CA ILE A 185 -4.53 -18.97 14.11
C ILE A 185 -5.55 -18.46 15.12
N GLN A 186 -5.57 -19.11 16.27
CA GLN A 186 -6.30 -18.65 17.45
C GLN A 186 -5.29 -18.32 18.53
N SER A 187 -5.41 -17.13 19.10
CA SER A 187 -4.51 -16.67 20.14
C SER A 187 -5.27 -15.78 21.12
N SER A 188 -4.99 -15.91 22.40
CA SER A 188 -5.39 -14.96 23.41
C SER A 188 -4.15 -14.25 23.95
N GLY A 189 -4.28 -12.96 24.19
CA GLY A 189 -3.16 -12.14 24.62
C GLY A 189 -3.63 -10.82 25.20
N SER A 190 -2.72 -9.86 25.29
CA SER A 190 -3.09 -8.51 25.69
C SER A 190 -2.51 -7.48 24.75
N ILE A 191 -3.30 -6.47 24.41
CA ILE A 191 -2.80 -5.27 23.73
C ILE A 191 -2.28 -4.31 24.81
N LEU A 192 -1.08 -3.77 24.60
CA LEU A 192 -0.52 -2.68 25.37
C LEU A 192 -0.65 -1.40 24.54
N ILE A 193 -1.55 -0.49 24.94
CA ILE A 193 -1.64 0.87 24.37
C ILE A 193 -1.40 1.83 25.52
N ASP A 194 -0.17 2.35 25.66
CA ASP A 194 0.20 3.42 26.60
C ASP A 194 -0.38 3.34 28.03
N LYS A 195 -0.60 2.11 28.52
CA LYS A 195 -1.20 1.73 29.82
C LYS A 195 -2.70 2.02 29.89
N PRO A 196 -3.51 1.26 29.14
CA PRO A 196 -4.07 0.05 29.75
C PRO A 196 -3.71 -1.25 29.03
N GLN A 197 -3.76 -2.35 29.77
CA GLN A 197 -3.66 -3.71 29.24
C GLN A 197 -5.08 -4.24 28.96
N TYR A 198 -5.37 -4.53 27.69
CA TYR A 198 -6.65 -5.09 27.29
C TYR A 198 -6.47 -6.54 26.90
N ASN A 199 -7.21 -7.45 27.53
CA ASN A 199 -7.25 -8.84 27.08
C ASN A 199 -7.97 -8.91 25.75
N ILE A 200 -7.36 -9.60 24.79
CA ILE A 200 -7.88 -9.79 23.46
C ILE A 200 -7.85 -11.26 23.10
N GLU A 201 -8.90 -11.70 22.44
CA GLU A 201 -8.93 -12.96 21.71
C GLU A 201 -8.84 -12.61 20.22
N LEU A 202 -7.89 -13.23 19.53
CA LEU A 202 -7.65 -13.09 18.12
C LEU A 202 -7.92 -14.44 17.44
N SER A 203 -8.76 -14.41 16.41
CA SER A 203 -8.93 -15.52 15.48
C SER A 203 -8.77 -14.96 14.07
N PHE A 204 -7.73 -15.39 13.36
CA PHE A 204 -7.45 -14.94 12.00
C PHE A 204 -6.87 -16.06 11.15
N ASN A 205 -6.97 -15.91 9.83
CA ASN A 205 -6.42 -16.84 8.88
C ASN A 205 -5.09 -16.31 8.34
N VAL A 206 -4.06 -17.14 8.36
CA VAL A 206 -2.86 -16.96 7.54
C VAL A 206 -3.02 -17.84 6.32
N PHE A 207 -2.94 -17.24 5.14
CA PHE A 207 -3.14 -17.95 3.88
C PHE A 207 -2.03 -17.61 2.89
N MET A 208 -1.80 -18.50 1.94
CA MET A 208 -0.90 -18.28 0.82
C MET A 208 -1.72 -18.09 -0.45
N ILE A 209 -1.37 -17.07 -1.21
CA ILE A 209 -1.87 -16.85 -2.57
C ILE A 209 -0.82 -17.42 -3.52
N ASP A 210 -1.25 -18.32 -4.39
CA ASP A 210 -0.40 -18.85 -5.45
C ASP A 210 -0.94 -18.39 -6.81
N THR A 211 -0.05 -17.87 -7.66
CA THR A 211 -0.38 -17.46 -9.03
C THR A 211 -0.03 -18.53 -10.07
N SER A 212 0.74 -19.55 -9.67
CA SER A 212 1.10 -20.77 -10.41
C SER A 212 2.29 -21.46 -9.73
N MET A 213 2.21 -22.78 -9.53
CA MET A 213 3.39 -23.58 -9.13
C MET A 213 4.45 -23.57 -10.25
N HIS A 214 5.62 -23.00 -9.97
CA HIS A 214 6.83 -23.36 -10.70
C HIS A 214 7.41 -24.63 -10.06
N SER A 215 7.44 -25.71 -10.83
CA SER A 215 8.15 -26.96 -10.50
C SER A 215 9.64 -26.86 -10.80
#